data_AF-A0A2E5WNM6-F1
#
_entry.id   AF-A0A2E5WNM6-F1
#
_cell.length_a   1.000
_cell.length_b   1.000
_cell.length_c   1.000
_cell.angle_alpha   90.00
_cell.angle_beta   90.00
_cell.angle_gamma   90.00
#
_symmetry.space_group_name_H-M   'P 1'
#
loop_
_entity.id
_entity.type
_entity.pdbx_description
1 polymer ?
#
loop_
_entity_poly.entity_id
_entity_poly.type
_entity_poly.pdbx_seq_one_letter_code
_entity_poly.pdbx_strand_id
1 'polypeptide(L)'
;MYNYESLQVYNISKNNSLKKYLLQESIDLNNIFKNYENIKILNYNKNNNCGNILLDEKETKYFVKFSPLVDPIKYITNNYIEQKVESNNENLNIEKYLNNDEYMMSLHNNEQYEENMKKIKNKINYPMNCAFIDCFFTYLSNLLKKELNFNHSLNVYDSFTCIKNDFKIDIGDSLGLVDNNKEMYKNVKQNFVSFNNTDFQEMYLDTNNIQLDSDDEDEFINNSKNNKPLIKINKENIDISLNEIVFDEIEEIDISNKNDINELNELSISNNNSLKLINNDDSSNDDNSDESFTDNEDDYDNNENENDNDELKLVEKKNMNIEIEMDDDNKSIESNIEDNLCSSDGSYSDESDESEDDPEVFITIKKIPTETIIMEKCENTLDYLLEEELINMEELKSALFQIIINLLCYQKAFKMTHNDLHTNNIMFIETDKQYLWYKYNKKMYKVPTFGKIYKIIDFGRSIFSFKGKSFASDSFNKNEDADTQYNCEPFFDDSKKRIENNFSFDLCRLGCSLYDFFIEEEDDVEEMKKIPVINMIISWVYDDNNKNILYKADGSIRYPGFKIYKMISRNVHNHSPEIEMNNKLFDDYIIKDNKKVKQLSNKYSNKIFNINKLDEFYEKWNL
;
A
#
# COMPACT_ATOMS: atom_id res chain seq x y z
N MET A 1 -20.36 7.16 -28.63
CA MET A 1 -19.43 6.04 -28.88
C MET A 1 -18.07 6.51 -28.37
N TYR A 2 -17.57 5.87 -27.31
CA TYR A 2 -16.31 6.27 -26.67
C TYR A 2 -15.16 5.94 -27.63
N ASN A 3 -14.34 6.92 -28.00
CA ASN A 3 -13.13 6.64 -28.79
C ASN A 3 -11.95 6.42 -27.84
N TYR A 4 -11.71 5.16 -27.47
CA TYR A 4 -10.64 4.75 -26.56
C TYR A 4 -9.29 4.54 -27.25
N GLU A 5 -9.21 4.69 -28.58
CA GLU A 5 -7.97 4.47 -29.34
C GLU A 5 -6.82 5.36 -28.86
N SER A 6 -7.14 6.56 -28.35
CA SER A 6 -6.12 7.48 -27.82
C SER A 6 -5.45 6.98 -26.53
N LEU A 7 -6.05 6.05 -25.78
CA LEU A 7 -5.55 5.56 -24.49
C LEU A 7 -4.47 4.47 -24.59
N GLN A 8 -4.05 4.10 -25.81
CA GLN A 8 -3.09 3.01 -26.05
C GLN A 8 -3.53 1.64 -25.49
N VAL A 9 -4.84 1.40 -25.43
CA VAL A 9 -5.44 0.15 -24.93
C VAL A 9 -6.04 -0.68 -26.07
N TYR A 10 -6.12 -2.00 -25.87
CA TYR A 10 -6.82 -2.91 -26.79
C TYR A 10 -7.59 -3.99 -26.04
N ASN A 11 -8.42 -4.74 -26.77
CA ASN A 11 -9.26 -5.82 -26.23
C ASN A 11 -10.15 -5.36 -25.05
N ILE A 12 -10.85 -4.23 -25.25
CA ILE A 12 -11.68 -3.60 -24.22
C ILE A 12 -12.92 -4.46 -23.93
N SER A 13 -13.16 -4.75 -22.66
CA SER A 13 -14.37 -5.39 -22.15
C SER A 13 -14.98 -4.58 -20.99
N LYS A 14 -16.29 -4.29 -21.10
CA LYS A 14 -17.04 -3.68 -19.99
C LYS A 14 -17.57 -4.68 -18.96
N ASN A 15 -17.43 -5.97 -19.21
CA ASN A 15 -17.94 -7.03 -18.35
C ASN A 15 -16.79 -7.88 -17.81
N ASN A 16 -16.44 -7.67 -16.54
CA ASN A 16 -15.36 -8.37 -15.84
C ASN A 16 -15.91 -9.45 -14.89
N SER A 17 -15.02 -10.21 -14.24
CA SER A 17 -15.41 -11.31 -13.35
C SER A 17 -16.22 -10.83 -12.15
N LEU A 18 -15.88 -9.68 -11.55
CA LEU A 18 -16.65 -9.09 -10.46
C LEU A 18 -18.07 -8.74 -10.88
N LYS A 19 -18.28 -8.11 -12.04
CA LYS A 19 -19.62 -7.80 -12.55
C LYS A 19 -20.45 -9.07 -12.74
N LYS A 20 -19.86 -10.16 -13.23
CA LYS A 20 -20.55 -11.46 -13.34
C LYS A 20 -20.91 -12.03 -11.97
N TYR A 21 -19.98 -12.00 -11.02
CA TYR A 21 -20.20 -12.43 -9.65
C TYR A 21 -21.36 -11.67 -9.00
N LEU A 22 -21.35 -10.33 -9.10
CA LEU A 22 -22.43 -9.48 -8.59
C LEU A 22 -23.79 -9.81 -9.24
N LEU A 23 -23.82 -10.08 -10.55
CA LEU A 23 -25.05 -10.51 -11.23
C LEU A 23 -25.56 -11.88 -10.72
N GLN A 24 -24.65 -12.83 -10.46
CA GLN A 24 -25.01 -14.13 -9.88
C GLN A 24 -25.58 -13.97 -8.46
N GLU A 25 -25.04 -13.03 -7.69
CA GLU A 25 -25.52 -12.64 -6.36
C GLU A 25 -26.79 -11.76 -6.42
N SER A 26 -27.43 -11.63 -7.58
CA SER A 26 -28.64 -10.83 -7.78
C SER A 26 -28.49 -9.35 -7.42
N ILE A 27 -27.26 -8.82 -7.51
CA ILE A 27 -26.96 -7.41 -7.27
C ILE A 27 -27.17 -6.63 -8.57
N ASP A 28 -28.20 -5.79 -8.60
CA ASP A 28 -28.45 -4.89 -9.73
C ASP A 28 -27.30 -3.89 -9.93
N LEU A 29 -26.66 -4.01 -11.09
CA LEU A 29 -25.52 -3.19 -11.51
C LEU A 29 -25.92 -1.85 -12.14
N ASN A 30 -27.17 -1.71 -12.62
CA ASN A 30 -27.58 -0.59 -13.47
C ASN A 30 -27.47 0.77 -12.78
N ASN A 31 -27.63 0.80 -11.45
CA ASN A 31 -27.51 2.01 -10.66
C ASN A 31 -26.09 2.24 -10.11
N ILE A 32 -25.27 1.18 -10.02
CA ILE A 32 -23.89 1.23 -9.51
C ILE A 32 -22.95 1.71 -10.61
N PHE A 33 -22.90 0.96 -11.71
CA PHE A 33 -22.06 1.24 -12.87
C PHE A 33 -22.76 2.17 -13.89
N LYS A 34 -23.64 3.05 -13.40
CA LYS A 34 -24.35 3.99 -14.27
C LYS A 34 -23.37 5.04 -14.79
N ASN A 35 -22.86 4.82 -15.99
CA ASN A 35 -21.97 5.76 -16.66
C ASN A 35 -22.76 6.92 -17.26
N TYR A 36 -22.08 8.02 -17.52
CA TYR A 36 -22.68 9.13 -18.24
C TYR A 36 -22.90 8.72 -19.70
N GLU A 37 -24.07 9.04 -20.26
CA GLU A 37 -24.45 8.55 -21.60
C GLU A 37 -23.71 9.29 -22.74
N ASN A 38 -23.24 10.52 -22.49
CA ASN A 38 -22.69 11.43 -23.50
C ASN A 38 -21.25 11.88 -23.20
N ILE A 39 -20.34 10.95 -22.90
CA ILE A 39 -18.91 11.27 -22.76
C ILE A 39 -18.22 11.19 -24.12
N LYS A 40 -17.44 12.23 -24.43
CA LYS A 40 -16.49 12.23 -25.55
C LYS A 40 -15.11 12.61 -25.04
N ILE A 41 -14.12 11.75 -25.24
CA ILE A 41 -12.71 12.08 -24.99
C ILE A 41 -12.27 13.12 -26.03
N LEU A 42 -11.76 14.25 -25.57
CA LEU A 42 -11.27 15.35 -26.41
C LEU A 42 -9.78 15.24 -26.65
N ASN A 43 -9.01 14.96 -25.60
CA ASN A 43 -7.57 14.73 -25.64
C ASN A 43 -7.17 13.76 -24.52
N TYR A 44 -5.96 13.20 -24.63
CA TYR A 44 -5.33 12.37 -23.62
C TYR A 44 -3.83 12.60 -23.67
N ASN A 45 -3.23 12.87 -22.52
CA ASN A 45 -1.80 12.95 -22.31
C ASN A 45 -1.33 11.67 -21.62
N LYS A 46 -0.55 10.88 -22.34
CA LYS A 46 0.00 9.60 -21.87
C LYS A 46 1.05 9.74 -20.77
N ASN A 47 1.65 10.92 -20.58
CA ASN A 47 2.72 11.09 -19.60
C ASN A 47 2.17 11.22 -18.17
N ASN A 48 0.99 11.80 -18.00
CA ASN A 48 0.36 11.99 -16.70
C ASN A 48 -1.02 11.32 -16.61
N ASN A 49 -1.35 10.47 -17.59
CA ASN A 49 -2.62 9.77 -17.70
C ASN A 49 -3.87 10.67 -17.58
N CYS A 50 -3.77 11.95 -17.94
CA CYS A 50 -4.85 12.93 -17.83
C CYS A 50 -5.38 13.36 -19.19
N GLY A 51 -6.56 13.96 -19.21
CA GLY A 51 -7.08 14.61 -20.40
C GLY A 51 -8.33 15.41 -20.12
N ASN A 52 -8.99 15.84 -21.20
CA ASN A 52 -10.28 16.51 -21.15
C ASN A 52 -11.36 15.64 -21.81
N ILE A 53 -12.50 15.54 -21.13
CA ILE A 53 -13.73 14.96 -21.67
C ILE A 53 -14.78 16.06 -21.85
N LEU A 54 -15.62 15.90 -22.86
CA LEU A 54 -16.88 16.64 -22.96
C LEU A 54 -17.96 15.81 -22.27
N LEU A 55 -18.49 16.34 -21.17
CA LEU A 55 -19.57 15.77 -20.39
C LEU A 55 -20.74 16.75 -20.35
N ASP A 56 -21.88 16.36 -20.93
CA ASP A 56 -23.09 17.22 -21.00
C ASP A 56 -22.78 18.65 -21.50
N GLU A 57 -22.03 18.73 -22.60
CA GLU A 57 -21.57 19.98 -23.24
C GLU A 57 -20.58 20.81 -22.40
N LYS A 58 -20.08 20.30 -21.27
CA LYS A 58 -19.04 20.92 -20.46
C LYS A 58 -17.73 20.17 -20.56
N GLU A 59 -16.66 20.91 -20.83
CA GLU A 59 -15.31 20.37 -20.77
C GLU A 59 -14.91 20.16 -19.31
N THR A 60 -14.47 18.94 -18.99
CA THR A 60 -14.06 18.53 -17.64
C THR A 60 -12.76 17.73 -17.73
N LYS A 61 -11.82 18.00 -16.82
CA LYS A 61 -10.58 17.22 -16.70
C LYS A 61 -10.88 15.82 -16.14
N TYR A 62 -10.19 14.82 -16.65
CA TYR A 62 -10.24 13.45 -16.17
C TYR A 62 -8.84 12.85 -16.00
N PHE A 63 -8.77 11.81 -15.18
CA PHE A 63 -7.60 10.96 -14.98
C PHE A 63 -7.95 9.51 -15.33
N VAL A 64 -6.97 8.77 -15.83
CA VAL A 64 -7.09 7.34 -16.15
C VAL A 64 -6.20 6.55 -15.19
N LYS A 65 -6.81 5.83 -14.26
CA LYS A 65 -6.10 4.83 -13.46
C LYS A 65 -6.04 3.52 -14.25
N PHE A 66 -4.84 3.04 -14.53
CA PHE A 66 -4.60 1.70 -15.05
C PHE A 66 -4.20 0.79 -13.89
N SER A 67 -5.12 -0.02 -13.38
CA SER A 67 -4.84 -0.96 -12.30
C SER A 67 -4.55 -2.35 -12.88
N PRO A 68 -3.32 -2.87 -12.76
CA PRO A 68 -2.95 -4.20 -13.25
C PRO A 68 -3.81 -5.30 -12.64
N LEU A 69 -4.25 -6.23 -13.50
CA LEU A 69 -4.94 -7.43 -13.05
C LEU A 69 -3.98 -8.50 -12.52
N VAL A 70 -2.69 -8.26 -12.70
CA VAL A 70 -1.57 -9.11 -12.33
C VAL A 70 -0.52 -8.18 -11.70
N ASP A 71 0.07 -8.58 -10.57
CA ASP A 71 1.30 -8.02 -10.05
C ASP A 71 2.36 -7.94 -11.17
N PRO A 72 2.82 -6.73 -11.55
CA PRO A 72 3.73 -6.56 -12.68
C PRO A 72 5.10 -7.20 -12.48
N ILE A 73 5.64 -7.22 -11.25
CA ILE A 73 6.92 -7.85 -10.94
C ILE A 73 6.79 -9.37 -11.08
N LYS A 74 5.78 -9.98 -10.47
CA LYS A 74 5.49 -11.43 -10.63
C LYS A 74 5.20 -11.78 -12.09
N TYR A 75 4.64 -10.84 -12.88
CA TYR A 75 4.33 -11.03 -14.30
C TYR A 75 5.57 -11.05 -15.19
N ILE A 76 6.51 -10.13 -14.99
CA ILE A 76 7.77 -10.11 -15.77
C ILE A 76 8.79 -11.15 -15.30
N THR A 77 8.69 -11.61 -14.05
CA THR A 77 9.57 -12.64 -13.48
C THR A 77 9.00 -14.06 -13.58
N ASN A 78 7.74 -14.20 -14.02
CA ASN A 78 6.99 -15.46 -14.11
C ASN A 78 6.88 -16.23 -12.77
N ASN A 79 6.77 -15.48 -11.67
CA ASN A 79 6.80 -15.99 -10.28
C ASN A 79 5.40 -16.17 -9.65
N TYR A 80 4.37 -16.52 -10.43
CA TYR A 80 3.02 -16.73 -9.87
C TYR A 80 2.85 -18.07 -9.15
N ILE A 81 2.29 -18.01 -7.93
CA ILE A 81 1.88 -19.16 -7.12
C ILE A 81 0.43 -19.55 -7.48
N GLU A 82 0.08 -20.83 -7.37
CA GLU A 82 -1.27 -21.30 -7.69
C GLU A 82 -2.34 -20.73 -6.73
N GLN A 83 -3.21 -19.86 -7.24
CA GLN A 83 -4.44 -19.50 -6.53
C GLN A 83 -5.45 -20.63 -6.65
N LYS A 84 -5.75 -21.31 -5.53
CA LYS A 84 -6.84 -22.30 -5.48
C LYS A 84 -8.18 -21.59 -5.67
N VAL A 85 -8.82 -21.79 -6.82
CA VAL A 85 -10.24 -21.50 -6.97
C VAL A 85 -10.99 -22.62 -6.26
N GLU A 86 -11.66 -22.33 -5.14
CA GLU A 86 -12.52 -23.32 -4.50
C GLU A 86 -13.58 -23.79 -5.50
N SER A 87 -13.61 -25.10 -5.71
CA SER A 87 -14.35 -25.86 -6.72
C SER A 87 -15.87 -25.91 -6.47
N ASN A 88 -16.48 -24.87 -5.91
CA ASN A 88 -17.93 -24.80 -5.70
C ASN A 88 -18.66 -23.98 -6.78
N ASN A 89 -17.94 -23.43 -7.76
CA ASN A 89 -18.50 -22.66 -8.87
C ASN A 89 -18.19 -23.29 -10.25
N GLU A 90 -18.41 -24.59 -10.41
CA GLU A 90 -18.17 -25.35 -11.66
C GLU A 90 -19.02 -24.93 -12.89
N ASN A 91 -19.83 -23.86 -12.81
CA ASN A 91 -20.69 -23.40 -13.91
C ASN A 91 -20.40 -21.97 -14.40
N LEU A 92 -19.14 -21.54 -14.35
CA LEU A 92 -18.69 -20.38 -15.11
C LEU A 92 -17.99 -20.88 -16.37
N ASN A 93 -18.71 -20.94 -17.49
CA ASN A 93 -18.11 -21.11 -18.82
C ASN A 93 -17.23 -19.88 -19.12
N ILE A 94 -15.95 -20.00 -18.76
CA ILE A 94 -14.91 -18.95 -18.74
C ILE A 94 -14.13 -18.84 -20.06
N GLU A 95 -14.37 -19.74 -21.01
CA GLU A 95 -13.64 -19.87 -22.30
C GLU A 95 -13.83 -18.74 -23.32
N LYS A 96 -14.17 -17.49 -22.93
CA LYS A 96 -14.36 -16.41 -23.93
C LYS A 96 -13.75 -15.06 -23.59
N TYR A 97 -13.18 -14.87 -22.40
CA TYR A 97 -12.86 -13.51 -21.92
C TYR A 97 -11.42 -13.07 -22.21
N LEU A 98 -10.52 -13.99 -22.61
CA LEU A 98 -9.16 -13.72 -23.08
C LEU A 98 -8.72 -14.73 -24.15
N ASN A 99 -9.62 -15.20 -25.02
CA ASN A 99 -9.24 -16.06 -26.16
C ASN A 99 -8.56 -15.20 -27.24
N ASN A 100 -7.34 -14.77 -26.94
CA ASN A 100 -6.28 -14.70 -27.94
C ASN A 100 -5.23 -15.71 -27.49
N ASP A 101 -5.60 -17.00 -27.59
CA ASP A 101 -4.62 -18.09 -27.54
C ASP A 101 -3.48 -17.85 -28.56
N GLU A 102 -3.73 -17.07 -29.62
CA GLU A 102 -2.72 -16.66 -30.60
C GLU A 102 -1.58 -15.76 -30.07
N TYR A 103 -1.77 -14.95 -29.03
CA TYR A 103 -0.70 -14.03 -28.58
C TYR A 103 0.14 -14.59 -27.43
N MET A 104 -0.50 -15.34 -26.52
CA MET A 104 0.17 -15.99 -25.39
C MET A 104 0.87 -17.30 -25.81
N MET A 105 0.73 -17.76 -27.06
CA MET A 105 1.38 -18.97 -27.59
C MET A 105 2.78 -18.74 -28.21
N SER A 106 3.30 -17.52 -28.25
CA SER A 106 4.58 -17.28 -28.95
C SER A 106 5.84 -17.59 -28.13
N LEU A 107 5.72 -18.08 -26.89
CA LEU A 107 6.87 -18.33 -26.01
C LEU A 107 6.77 -19.68 -25.29
N HIS A 108 7.41 -20.69 -25.89
CA HIS A 108 7.79 -22.01 -25.34
C HIS A 108 6.68 -23.05 -25.08
N ASN A 109 6.81 -24.18 -25.79
CA ASN A 109 6.09 -25.43 -25.53
C ASN A 109 6.74 -26.18 -24.35
N ASN A 110 6.39 -25.86 -23.10
CA ASN A 110 6.77 -26.66 -21.93
C ASN A 110 5.61 -26.72 -20.92
N GLU A 111 5.45 -27.85 -20.21
CA GLU A 111 4.36 -28.10 -19.25
C GLU A 111 4.31 -27.04 -18.13
N GLN A 112 5.46 -26.57 -17.66
CA GLN A 112 5.58 -25.51 -16.64
C GLN A 112 5.01 -24.16 -17.12
N TYR A 113 5.10 -23.87 -18.43
CA TYR A 113 4.53 -22.64 -19.02
C TYR A 113 3.01 -22.70 -19.08
N GLU A 114 2.45 -23.85 -19.43
CA GLU A 114 0.99 -24.04 -19.43
C GLU A 114 0.39 -23.88 -18.03
N GLU A 115 1.09 -24.37 -17.01
CA GLU A 115 0.69 -24.22 -15.62
C GLU A 115 0.72 -22.75 -15.17
N ASN A 116 1.79 -22.01 -15.43
CA ASN A 116 1.87 -20.59 -15.07
C ASN A 116 0.87 -19.74 -15.85
N MET A 117 0.61 -20.06 -17.12
CA MET A 117 -0.45 -19.42 -17.89
C MET A 117 -1.84 -19.65 -17.29
N LYS A 118 -2.09 -20.84 -16.76
CA LYS A 118 -3.33 -21.13 -16.01
C LYS A 118 -3.40 -20.29 -14.74
N LYS A 119 -2.30 -20.14 -13.99
CA LYS A 119 -2.24 -19.28 -12.78
C LYS A 119 -2.55 -17.81 -13.10
N ILE A 120 -1.92 -17.27 -14.13
CA ILE A 120 -2.18 -15.90 -14.61
C ILE A 120 -3.63 -15.73 -15.04
N LYS A 121 -4.16 -16.67 -15.84
CA LYS A 121 -5.57 -16.66 -16.25
C LYS A 121 -6.51 -16.70 -15.04
N ASN A 122 -6.18 -17.47 -13.99
CA ASN A 122 -6.95 -17.51 -12.75
C ASN A 122 -6.90 -16.17 -12.00
N LYS A 123 -5.71 -15.59 -11.79
CA LYS A 123 -5.54 -14.27 -11.14
C LYS A 123 -6.35 -13.18 -11.83
N ILE A 124 -6.26 -13.09 -13.16
CA ILE A 124 -6.99 -12.09 -13.95
C ILE A 124 -8.51 -12.26 -13.83
N ASN A 125 -8.99 -13.51 -13.79
CA ASN A 125 -10.42 -13.80 -13.75
C ASN A 125 -10.96 -13.92 -12.32
N TYR A 126 -10.14 -13.72 -11.28
CA TYR A 126 -10.59 -13.81 -9.90
C TYR A 126 -11.59 -12.68 -9.60
N PRO A 127 -12.81 -12.97 -9.10
CA PRO A 127 -13.82 -11.94 -8.87
C PRO A 127 -13.39 -10.88 -7.85
N MET A 128 -12.57 -11.25 -6.87
CA MET A 128 -12.07 -10.36 -5.83
C MET A 128 -10.64 -9.90 -6.13
N ASN A 129 -10.22 -9.84 -7.39
CA ASN A 129 -8.94 -9.26 -7.77
C ASN A 129 -8.84 -7.82 -7.24
N CYS A 130 -7.70 -7.44 -6.67
CA CYS A 130 -7.38 -6.09 -6.19
C CYS A 130 -7.88 -4.96 -7.12
N ALA A 131 -7.60 -5.04 -8.42
CA ALA A 131 -8.01 -4.02 -9.39
C ALA A 131 -9.54 -3.90 -9.54
N PHE A 132 -10.27 -5.01 -9.39
CA PHE A 132 -11.73 -5.00 -9.42
C PHE A 132 -12.32 -4.45 -8.12
N ILE A 133 -11.71 -4.75 -6.97
CA ILE A 133 -12.13 -4.21 -5.67
C ILE A 133 -11.92 -2.70 -5.64
N ASP A 134 -10.77 -2.21 -6.10
CA ASP A 134 -10.49 -0.77 -6.22
C ASP A 134 -11.52 -0.07 -7.12
N CYS A 135 -11.73 -0.62 -8.33
CA CYS A 135 -12.74 -0.12 -9.26
C CYS A 135 -14.14 -0.09 -8.61
N PHE A 136 -14.55 -1.18 -7.96
CA PHE A 136 -15.88 -1.29 -7.38
C PHE A 136 -16.10 -0.29 -6.24
N PHE A 137 -15.17 -0.15 -5.31
CA PHE A 137 -15.32 0.82 -4.23
C PHE A 137 -15.27 2.26 -4.75
N THR A 138 -14.47 2.54 -5.78
CA THR A 138 -14.49 3.86 -6.45
C THR A 138 -15.89 4.18 -7.01
N TYR A 139 -16.61 3.19 -7.58
CA TYR A 139 -18.02 3.37 -7.96
C TYR A 139 -18.97 3.54 -6.77
N LEU A 140 -18.76 2.83 -5.65
CA LEU A 140 -19.55 3.01 -4.43
C LEU A 140 -19.35 4.40 -3.81
N SER A 141 -18.13 4.92 -3.84
CA SER A 141 -17.84 6.31 -3.50
C SER A 141 -18.63 7.27 -4.42
N ASN A 142 -18.56 7.09 -5.74
CA ASN A 142 -19.33 7.89 -6.70
C ASN A 142 -20.86 7.78 -6.49
N LEU A 143 -21.35 6.64 -6.00
CA LEU A 143 -22.76 6.44 -5.67
C LEU A 143 -23.22 7.37 -4.54
N LEU A 144 -22.40 7.55 -3.49
CA LEU A 144 -22.69 8.54 -2.43
C LEU A 144 -22.75 9.97 -2.99
N LYS A 145 -21.94 10.28 -4.01
CA LYS A 145 -22.00 11.57 -4.70
C LYS A 145 -23.33 11.75 -5.42
N LYS A 146 -23.75 10.77 -6.22
CA LYS A 146 -24.98 10.84 -7.02
C LYS A 146 -26.24 10.91 -6.16
N GLU A 147 -26.27 10.15 -5.06
CA GLU A 147 -27.45 10.02 -4.20
C GLU A 147 -27.52 11.12 -3.12
N LEU A 148 -26.37 11.51 -2.55
CA LEU A 148 -26.33 12.38 -1.37
C LEU A 148 -25.51 13.66 -1.56
N ASN A 149 -24.93 13.88 -2.75
CA ASN A 149 -24.04 15.01 -3.04
C ASN A 149 -22.84 15.08 -2.08
N PHE A 150 -22.27 13.93 -1.76
CA PHE A 150 -21.10 13.83 -0.90
C PHE A 150 -19.85 14.41 -1.60
N ASN A 151 -19.29 15.50 -1.06
CA ASN A 151 -18.23 16.25 -1.74
C ASN A 151 -16.90 15.49 -1.81
N HIS A 152 -16.63 14.57 -0.87
CA HIS A 152 -15.36 13.82 -0.80
C HIS A 152 -15.31 12.61 -1.72
N SER A 153 -16.42 12.27 -2.38
CA SER A 153 -16.46 11.18 -3.35
C SER A 153 -15.80 11.54 -4.67
N LEU A 154 -15.16 10.54 -5.29
CA LEU A 154 -14.62 10.60 -6.64
C LEU A 154 -15.75 10.51 -7.67
N ASN A 155 -15.69 11.34 -8.73
CA ASN A 155 -16.50 11.09 -9.92
C ASN A 155 -15.86 9.98 -10.73
N VAL A 156 -16.67 9.00 -11.13
CA VAL A 156 -16.28 7.99 -12.11
C VAL A 156 -17.08 8.21 -13.39
N TYR A 157 -16.37 8.23 -14.51
CA TYR A 157 -16.89 8.51 -15.84
C TYR A 157 -17.11 7.21 -16.65
N ASP A 158 -16.15 6.29 -16.64
CA ASP A 158 -16.28 4.96 -17.23
C ASP A 158 -15.26 4.00 -16.60
N SER A 159 -15.45 2.70 -16.79
CA SER A 159 -14.43 1.68 -16.49
C SER A 159 -14.56 0.46 -17.38
N PHE A 160 -13.44 -0.20 -17.63
CA PHE A 160 -13.37 -1.38 -18.46
C PHE A 160 -12.07 -2.14 -18.24
N THR A 161 -12.09 -3.43 -18.48
CA THR A 161 -10.89 -4.25 -18.58
C THR A 161 -10.30 -4.13 -19.97
N CYS A 162 -8.99 -4.06 -20.09
CA CYS A 162 -8.28 -4.05 -21.37
C CYS A 162 -6.85 -4.56 -21.21
N ILE A 163 -6.12 -4.61 -22.32
CA ILE A 163 -4.66 -4.69 -22.28
C ILE A 163 -4.08 -3.30 -22.56
N LYS A 164 -3.27 -2.80 -21.62
CA LYS A 164 -2.55 -1.53 -21.73
C LYS A 164 -1.21 -1.77 -22.41
N ASN A 165 -0.89 -0.95 -23.42
CA ASN A 165 0.44 -0.94 -24.01
C ASN A 165 1.38 0.00 -23.24
N ASP A 166 2.68 -0.32 -23.25
CA ASP A 166 3.76 0.48 -22.68
C ASP A 166 3.43 0.94 -21.25
N PHE A 167 3.20 -0.03 -20.36
CA PHE A 167 2.89 0.18 -18.95
C PHE A 167 4.19 0.44 -18.18
N LYS A 168 4.30 1.57 -17.49
CA LYS A 168 5.51 2.02 -16.81
C LYS A 168 5.41 1.80 -15.30
N ILE A 169 6.40 1.16 -14.72
CA ILE A 169 6.50 0.96 -13.27
C ILE A 169 7.90 1.32 -12.80
N ASP A 170 7.99 1.84 -11.58
CA ASP A 170 9.25 1.87 -10.86
C ASP A 170 9.50 0.50 -10.25
N ILE A 171 10.75 0.06 -10.28
CA ILE A 171 11.21 -1.20 -9.70
C ILE A 171 12.40 -1.03 -8.76
N GLY A 172 12.73 0.20 -8.32
CA GLY A 172 13.86 0.49 -7.42
C GLY A 172 13.98 -0.50 -6.26
N ASP A 173 12.95 -0.56 -5.41
CA ASP A 173 12.89 -1.46 -4.24
C ASP A 173 12.85 -2.95 -4.63
N SER A 174 12.36 -3.24 -5.83
CA SER A 174 12.23 -4.59 -6.37
C SER A 174 13.45 -5.04 -7.19
N LEU A 175 14.51 -4.23 -7.31
CA LEU A 175 15.68 -4.56 -8.12
C LEU A 175 16.29 -5.90 -7.69
N GLY A 176 16.39 -6.16 -6.38
CA GLY A 176 16.91 -7.43 -5.85
C GLY A 176 16.14 -8.67 -6.33
N LEU A 177 14.82 -8.54 -6.53
CA LEU A 177 13.95 -9.61 -7.02
C LEU A 177 14.08 -9.81 -8.54
N VAL A 178 14.43 -8.76 -9.28
CA VAL A 178 14.45 -8.70 -10.74
C VAL A 178 15.84 -9.01 -11.32
N ASP A 179 16.92 -8.59 -10.66
CA ASP A 179 18.31 -8.62 -11.16
C ASP A 179 18.85 -10.04 -11.41
N ASN A 180 18.37 -11.03 -10.65
CA ASN A 180 18.81 -12.42 -10.76
C ASN A 180 17.80 -13.35 -11.46
N ASN A 181 16.73 -12.82 -12.04
CA ASN A 181 15.68 -13.64 -12.64
C ASN A 181 15.94 -13.93 -14.13
N LYS A 182 16.14 -15.21 -14.50
CA LYS A 182 16.35 -15.66 -15.89
C LYS A 182 15.28 -15.16 -16.87
N GLU A 183 14.03 -15.13 -16.44
CA GLU A 183 12.91 -14.71 -17.30
C GLU A 183 12.97 -13.21 -17.59
N MET A 184 13.47 -12.39 -16.67
CA MET A 184 13.69 -10.96 -16.91
C MET A 184 14.66 -10.73 -18.07
N TYR A 185 15.80 -11.40 -18.09
CA TYR A 185 16.77 -11.32 -19.21
C TYR A 185 16.13 -11.69 -20.55
N LYS A 186 15.32 -12.76 -20.56
CA LYS A 186 14.58 -13.20 -21.75
C LYS A 186 13.57 -12.15 -22.20
N ASN A 187 12.79 -11.59 -21.27
CA ASN A 187 11.80 -10.55 -21.53
C ASN A 187 12.43 -9.27 -22.07
N VAL A 188 13.62 -8.88 -21.58
CA VAL A 188 14.37 -7.74 -22.12
C VAL A 188 14.89 -8.04 -23.53
N LYS A 189 15.52 -9.21 -23.76
CA LYS A 189 16.02 -9.62 -25.08
C LYS A 189 14.92 -9.73 -26.14
N GLN A 190 13.70 -10.08 -25.73
CA GLN A 190 12.53 -10.17 -26.60
C GLN A 190 11.77 -8.85 -26.74
N ASN A 191 12.28 -7.75 -26.19
CA ASN A 191 11.66 -6.43 -26.15
C ASN A 191 10.28 -6.41 -25.48
N PHE A 192 9.96 -7.37 -24.60
CA PHE A 192 8.75 -7.36 -23.80
C PHE A 192 8.85 -6.39 -22.63
N VAL A 193 10.05 -6.22 -22.09
CA VAL A 193 10.40 -5.24 -21.06
C VAL A 193 11.53 -4.35 -21.57
N SER A 194 11.49 -3.06 -21.25
CA SER A 194 12.59 -2.14 -21.53
C SER A 194 12.81 -1.18 -20.36
N PHE A 195 14.06 -0.94 -20.00
CA PHE A 195 14.46 0.04 -18.99
C PHE A 195 14.44 1.45 -19.58
N ASN A 196 14.11 2.44 -18.76
CA ASN A 196 14.31 3.85 -19.08
C ASN A 196 15.81 4.21 -19.14
N ASN A 197 16.62 3.56 -18.30
CA ASN A 197 18.05 3.76 -18.17
C ASN A 197 18.81 2.80 -19.12
N THR A 198 19.69 3.39 -19.94
CA THR A 198 20.47 2.66 -20.95
C THR A 198 21.47 1.70 -20.33
N ASP A 199 22.05 2.02 -19.18
CA ASP A 199 23.09 1.20 -18.56
C ASP A 199 22.48 -0.11 -18.04
N PHE A 200 21.31 -0.01 -17.39
CA PHE A 200 20.52 -1.19 -17.02
C PHE A 200 20.09 -1.98 -18.26
N GLN A 201 19.57 -1.30 -19.28
CA GLN A 201 19.17 -1.97 -20.53
C GLN A 201 20.33 -2.76 -21.16
N GLU A 202 21.52 -2.17 -21.24
CA GLU A 202 22.72 -2.80 -21.79
C GLU A 202 23.17 -3.98 -20.93
N MET A 203 23.15 -3.88 -19.60
CA MET A 203 23.50 -4.98 -18.69
C MET A 203 22.68 -6.26 -18.97
N TYR A 204 21.37 -6.13 -19.16
CA TYR A 204 20.50 -7.27 -19.48
C TYR A 204 20.69 -7.81 -20.92
N LEU A 205 21.18 -6.98 -21.85
CA LEU A 205 21.46 -7.38 -23.24
C LEU A 205 22.86 -7.98 -23.42
N ASP A 206 23.86 -7.50 -22.68
CA ASP A 206 25.28 -7.87 -22.78
C ASP A 206 25.63 -9.22 -22.14
N THR A 207 24.69 -9.84 -21.43
CA THR A 207 24.80 -11.23 -20.98
C THR A 207 24.71 -12.22 -22.17
N ASN A 208 25.73 -12.18 -23.03
CA ASN A 208 26.00 -13.10 -24.11
C ASN A 208 26.58 -14.45 -23.62
N ASN A 209 26.77 -14.63 -22.31
CA ASN A 209 27.37 -15.84 -21.72
C ASN A 209 26.41 -16.68 -20.86
N ILE A 210 25.13 -16.32 -20.76
CA ILE A 210 24.15 -17.28 -20.25
C ILE A 210 23.74 -18.12 -21.45
N GLN A 211 24.42 -19.26 -21.65
CA GLN A 211 23.87 -20.34 -22.47
C GLN A 211 22.51 -20.70 -21.87
N LEU A 212 21.45 -20.20 -22.50
CA LEU A 212 20.08 -20.65 -22.26
C LEU A 212 19.88 -22.01 -22.98
N ASP A 213 20.80 -22.95 -22.72
CA ASP A 213 20.65 -24.33 -23.17
C ASP A 213 19.78 -25.07 -22.16
N SER A 214 18.93 -25.95 -22.69
CA SER A 214 17.65 -26.35 -22.14
C SER A 214 17.66 -27.32 -20.95
N ASP A 215 18.80 -27.67 -20.35
CA ASP A 215 18.84 -28.87 -19.50
C ASP A 215 19.67 -28.79 -18.20
N ASP A 216 20.23 -27.63 -17.80
CA ASP A 216 21.02 -27.54 -16.56
C ASP A 216 20.47 -26.47 -15.60
N GLU A 217 19.60 -26.90 -14.66
CA GLU A 217 19.10 -26.07 -13.56
C GLU A 217 20.15 -25.79 -12.47
N ASP A 218 21.21 -26.60 -12.38
CA ASP A 218 22.12 -26.62 -11.21
C ASP A 218 23.33 -25.65 -11.28
N GLU A 219 23.66 -25.06 -12.44
CA GLU A 219 24.86 -24.21 -12.57
C GLU A 219 24.65 -22.71 -12.34
N PHE A 220 23.41 -22.25 -12.15
CA PHE A 220 23.12 -20.82 -12.03
C PHE A 220 23.50 -20.22 -10.66
N ILE A 221 23.56 -21.04 -9.60
CA ILE A 221 23.76 -20.58 -8.22
C ILE A 221 25.23 -20.25 -7.91
N ASN A 222 26.19 -20.85 -8.64
CA ASN A 222 27.61 -20.77 -8.27
C ASN A 222 28.41 -19.67 -8.99
N ASN A 223 27.96 -19.17 -10.15
CA ASN A 223 28.75 -18.21 -10.95
C ASN A 223 28.44 -16.73 -10.68
N SER A 224 27.38 -16.40 -9.94
CA SER A 224 26.99 -14.99 -9.65
C SER A 224 27.79 -14.34 -8.51
N LYS A 225 28.43 -15.10 -7.62
CA LYS A 225 29.18 -14.53 -6.48
C LYS A 225 30.51 -13.84 -6.86
N ASN A 226 31.03 -14.03 -8.07
CA ASN A 226 32.39 -13.58 -8.44
C ASN A 226 32.44 -12.35 -9.37
N ASN A 227 31.32 -11.77 -9.79
CA ASN A 227 31.31 -10.62 -10.70
C ASN A 227 30.57 -9.39 -10.13
N LYS A 228 31.01 -8.89 -8.96
CA LYS A 228 30.74 -7.50 -8.58
C LYS A 228 31.85 -6.60 -9.13
N PRO A 229 31.61 -5.67 -10.07
CA PRO A 229 32.60 -4.67 -10.42
C PRO A 229 32.53 -3.46 -9.47
N LEU A 230 33.70 -2.96 -9.06
CA LEU A 230 33.85 -1.73 -8.28
C LEU A 230 33.38 -0.50 -9.08
N ILE A 231 32.61 0.37 -8.43
CA ILE A 231 32.23 1.70 -8.92
C ILE A 231 33.49 2.52 -9.22
N LYS A 232 33.71 2.86 -10.49
CA LYS A 232 34.79 3.78 -10.89
C LYS A 232 34.30 5.23 -10.78
N ILE A 233 34.72 5.91 -9.72
CA ILE A 233 34.60 7.36 -9.61
C ILE A 233 35.71 7.99 -10.47
N ASN A 234 35.33 8.72 -11.53
CA ASN A 234 36.27 9.52 -12.32
C ASN A 234 36.77 10.71 -11.50
N LYS A 235 38.04 10.66 -11.06
CA LYS A 235 38.78 11.85 -10.61
C LYS A 235 39.69 12.31 -11.74
N GLU A 236 39.31 13.41 -12.38
CA GLU A 236 40.23 14.17 -13.22
C GLU A 236 41.37 14.77 -12.37
N ASN A 237 42.60 14.49 -12.80
CA ASN A 237 43.85 15.25 -12.63
C ASN A 237 44.16 15.87 -11.26
N ILE A 238 44.90 15.12 -10.42
CA ILE A 238 45.88 15.72 -9.50
C ILE A 238 47.20 14.95 -9.66
N ASP A 239 48.18 15.64 -10.23
CA ASP A 239 49.54 15.18 -10.49
C ASP A 239 50.40 15.48 -9.24
N ILE A 240 50.82 14.46 -8.49
CA ILE A 240 51.82 14.62 -7.41
C ILE A 240 52.84 13.49 -7.50
N SER A 241 54.10 13.90 -7.66
CA SER A 241 55.26 13.07 -7.95
C SER A 241 55.56 12.02 -6.89
N LEU A 242 55.76 10.78 -7.35
CA LEU A 242 56.40 9.69 -6.62
C LEU A 242 57.89 9.94 -6.46
N ASN A 243 58.36 10.03 -5.22
CA ASN A 243 59.71 9.62 -4.85
C ASN A 243 59.69 9.05 -3.42
N GLU A 244 60.39 7.92 -3.29
CA GLU A 244 60.81 7.25 -2.03
C GLU A 244 59.72 6.48 -1.25
N ILE A 245 59.84 5.22 -0.82
CA ILE A 245 60.98 4.32 -0.58
C ILE A 245 60.44 2.88 -0.31
N VAL A 246 61.14 1.87 -0.88
CA VAL A 246 61.45 0.49 -0.41
C VAL A 246 60.33 -0.55 -0.11
N PHE A 247 60.36 -1.62 -0.91
CA PHE A 247 59.87 -2.98 -0.63
C PHE A 247 60.96 -3.78 0.13
N ASP A 248 60.58 -4.53 1.17
CA ASP A 248 61.38 -5.64 1.68
C ASP A 248 60.65 -6.99 1.47
N GLU A 249 61.47 -8.00 1.13
CA GLU A 249 61.25 -9.32 0.52
C GLU A 249 60.42 -10.30 1.38
N ILE A 250 59.44 -11.04 0.82
CA ILE A 250 59.46 -12.44 0.30
C ILE A 250 60.02 -13.49 1.30
N GLU A 251 59.24 -14.53 1.62
CA GLU A 251 59.57 -15.94 1.28
C GLU A 251 58.46 -16.95 1.65
N GLU A 252 58.09 -17.75 0.65
CA GLU A 252 57.36 -19.02 0.76
C GLU A 252 58.24 -20.10 1.39
N ILE A 253 57.67 -20.99 2.21
CA ILE A 253 58.17 -22.36 2.36
C ILE A 253 56.99 -23.34 2.48
N ASP A 254 56.98 -24.28 1.54
CA ASP A 254 56.23 -25.53 1.51
C ASP A 254 57.06 -26.65 2.22
N ILE A 255 56.41 -27.68 2.80
CA ILE A 255 56.89 -29.09 2.89
C ILE A 255 55.96 -29.97 3.76
N SER A 256 55.74 -31.15 3.20
CA SER A 256 54.97 -32.36 3.53
C SER A 256 55.18 -33.13 4.86
N ASN A 257 54.08 -33.79 5.28
CA ASN A 257 53.89 -35.17 5.81
C ASN A 257 54.59 -35.68 7.09
N LYS A 258 53.81 -36.02 8.15
CA LYS A 258 53.50 -37.42 8.62
C LYS A 258 52.85 -37.48 10.03
N ASN A 259 51.81 -38.31 10.11
CA ASN A 259 51.41 -39.28 11.15
C ASN A 259 50.91 -38.84 12.55
N ASP A 260 49.69 -39.30 12.83
CA ASP A 260 49.14 -39.96 14.03
C ASP A 260 49.34 -39.36 15.45
N ILE A 261 48.23 -39.23 16.20
CA ILE A 261 47.89 -39.98 17.43
C ILE A 261 46.87 -39.18 18.30
N ASN A 262 45.68 -39.77 18.42
CA ASN A 262 44.76 -39.92 19.58
C ASN A 262 44.58 -38.81 20.65
N GLU A 263 43.31 -38.40 20.80
CA GLU A 263 42.44 -38.74 21.96
C GLU A 263 42.99 -38.48 23.38
N LEU A 264 42.39 -37.52 24.12
CA LEU A 264 41.70 -37.75 25.41
C LEU A 264 41.41 -36.47 26.21
N ASN A 265 40.14 -36.37 26.62
CA ASN A 265 39.62 -35.93 27.92
C ASN A 265 40.62 -35.70 29.08
N GLU A 266 40.38 -34.62 29.86
CA GLU A 266 40.09 -34.62 31.32
C GLU A 266 40.14 -33.17 31.85
N LEU A 267 39.04 -32.61 32.35
CA LEU A 267 38.56 -32.60 33.75
C LEU A 267 39.40 -31.78 34.74
N SER A 268 38.77 -30.75 35.33
CA SER A 268 39.13 -30.19 36.64
C SER A 268 37.90 -30.04 37.55
N ILE A 269 37.68 -31.11 38.29
CA ILE A 269 37.20 -31.30 39.68
C ILE A 269 36.93 -30.00 40.50
N SER A 270 35.74 -29.89 41.12
CA SER A 270 35.56 -30.05 42.59
C SER A 270 34.11 -29.79 43.12
N ASN A 271 33.53 -30.87 43.67
CA ASN A 271 32.84 -31.04 44.98
C ASN A 271 31.72 -30.07 45.41
N ASN A 272 30.46 -30.55 45.53
CA ASN A 272 29.80 -31.20 46.70
C ASN A 272 28.72 -30.23 47.22
N ASN A 273 27.47 -30.54 47.58
CA ASN A 273 26.72 -31.68 48.14
C ASN A 273 25.22 -31.33 47.90
N SER A 274 24.19 -32.18 47.90
CA SER A 274 23.99 -33.56 48.34
C SER A 274 22.59 -34.03 47.91
N LEU A 275 22.56 -35.28 47.46
CA LEU A 275 21.46 -36.24 47.26
C LEU A 275 20.26 -36.19 48.22
N LYS A 276 19.08 -36.59 47.69
CA LYS A 276 18.42 -37.85 48.09
C LYS A 276 17.50 -38.42 47.00
N LEU A 277 17.92 -39.61 46.52
CA LEU A 277 17.23 -40.60 45.68
C LEU A 277 16.14 -41.37 46.46
N ILE A 278 15.46 -42.26 45.71
CA ILE A 278 14.82 -43.57 46.07
C ILE A 278 13.30 -43.52 45.81
N ASN A 279 12.63 -44.38 45.03
CA ASN A 279 12.93 -45.64 44.32
C ASN A 279 11.84 -45.78 43.21
N ASN A 280 12.16 -46.23 41.99
CA ASN A 280 12.06 -47.62 41.49
C ASN A 280 10.82 -48.40 41.95
N ASP A 281 9.96 -48.77 41.01
CA ASP A 281 9.69 -50.19 40.74
C ASP A 281 9.28 -50.43 39.28
N ASP A 282 9.87 -51.50 38.76
CA ASP A 282 9.92 -51.99 37.39
C ASP A 282 8.67 -52.73 36.91
N SER A 283 8.60 -52.84 35.57
CA SER A 283 8.14 -54.01 34.78
C SER A 283 6.61 -54.27 34.71
N SER A 284 6.02 -54.63 33.57
CA SER A 284 6.50 -54.86 32.20
C SER A 284 5.30 -55.22 31.33
N ASN A 285 5.30 -54.72 30.07
CA ASN A 285 5.03 -55.46 28.81
C ASN A 285 3.60 -56.00 28.56
N ASP A 286 2.97 -55.91 27.38
CA ASP A 286 3.29 -55.55 25.99
C ASP A 286 1.96 -54.99 25.38
N ASP A 287 1.88 -54.09 24.40
CA ASP A 287 2.19 -54.34 22.98
C ASP A 287 2.42 -53.04 22.19
N ASN A 288 3.41 -53.12 21.30
CA ASN A 288 3.94 -52.18 20.29
C ASN A 288 2.90 -51.88 19.19
N SER A 289 2.93 -50.78 18.41
CA SER A 289 4.02 -50.09 17.67
C SER A 289 3.48 -48.70 17.24
N ASP A 290 4.14 -47.56 17.48
CA ASP A 290 5.37 -46.98 16.86
C ASP A 290 5.21 -46.73 15.34
N GLU A 291 5.52 -45.56 14.74
CA GLU A 291 6.37 -44.43 15.16
C GLU A 291 6.22 -43.24 14.16
N SER A 292 6.26 -41.99 14.68
CA SER A 292 6.97 -40.77 14.22
C SER A 292 6.73 -40.16 12.80
N PHE A 293 6.80 -38.85 12.51
CA PHE A 293 7.52 -37.70 13.08
C PHE A 293 6.76 -36.35 12.89
N THR A 294 6.97 -35.49 13.90
CA THR A 294 7.10 -34.02 13.99
C THR A 294 6.98 -33.11 12.75
N ASP A 295 6.38 -31.93 12.91
CA ASP A 295 7.12 -30.66 12.86
C ASP A 295 6.36 -29.46 13.46
N ASN A 296 7.04 -28.84 14.43
CA ASN A 296 7.12 -27.43 14.83
C ASN A 296 5.84 -26.58 14.95
N GLU A 297 5.37 -26.47 16.19
CA GLU A 297 4.50 -25.39 16.68
C GLU A 297 5.38 -24.21 17.16
N ASP A 298 5.23 -23.05 16.52
CA ASP A 298 5.71 -21.77 17.06
C ASP A 298 4.68 -21.23 18.05
N ASP A 299 4.84 -21.63 19.31
CA ASP A 299 4.21 -21.01 20.48
C ASP A 299 4.84 -19.63 20.73
N TYR A 300 4.11 -18.56 20.39
CA TYR A 300 4.44 -17.22 20.92
C TYR A 300 3.84 -17.07 22.31
N ASP A 301 4.60 -17.55 23.29
CA ASP A 301 4.30 -17.42 24.71
C ASP A 301 4.54 -15.96 25.14
N ASN A 302 3.45 -15.26 25.43
CA ASN A 302 3.47 -13.91 26.01
C ASN A 302 3.85 -14.00 27.48
N ASN A 303 5.11 -13.75 27.81
CA ASN A 303 5.54 -13.40 29.17
C ASN A 303 6.80 -12.52 29.14
N GLU A 304 6.62 -11.22 28.93
CA GLU A 304 7.59 -10.22 29.40
C GLU A 304 6.90 -9.32 30.42
N ASN A 305 7.14 -9.63 31.69
CA ASN A 305 6.94 -8.70 32.80
C ASN A 305 8.16 -7.77 32.84
N GLU A 306 8.07 -6.60 32.22
CA GLU A 306 8.98 -5.50 32.50
C GLU A 306 8.28 -4.52 33.46
N ASN A 307 8.84 -4.42 34.67
CA ASN A 307 8.46 -3.45 35.68
C ASN A 307 9.18 -2.13 35.38
N ASP A 308 8.55 -1.24 34.60
CA ASP A 308 8.99 0.14 34.51
C ASP A 308 8.30 0.99 35.58
N ASN A 309 8.89 0.96 36.78
CA ASN A 309 8.73 2.05 37.73
C ASN A 309 9.91 2.99 37.53
N ASP A 310 9.68 4.22 37.09
CA ASP A 310 10.61 5.29 37.40
C ASP A 310 9.95 6.63 37.72
N GLU A 311 10.42 7.17 38.84
CA GLU A 311 9.92 8.33 39.55
C GLU A 311 10.20 9.64 38.80
N LEU A 312 9.16 10.47 38.73
CA LEU A 312 9.23 11.89 38.37
C LEU A 312 10.26 12.65 39.21
N LYS A 313 11.36 13.10 38.59
CA LYS A 313 12.23 14.14 39.16
C LYS A 313 11.89 15.50 38.56
N LEU A 314 11.31 16.34 39.42
CA LEU A 314 11.20 17.79 39.27
C LEU A 314 12.58 18.42 39.06
N VAL A 315 12.79 19.14 37.96
CA VAL A 315 13.89 20.11 37.84
C VAL A 315 13.36 21.44 37.30
N GLU A 316 13.93 22.50 37.88
CA GLU A 316 13.44 23.86 37.97
C GLU A 316 13.53 24.67 36.68
N LYS A 317 12.57 25.60 36.56
CA LYS A 317 12.47 26.69 35.59
C LYS A 317 13.79 27.39 35.27
N LYS A 318 14.04 27.60 33.98
CA LYS A 318 14.67 28.82 33.47
C LYS A 318 13.88 29.39 32.30
N ASN A 319 13.41 30.61 32.49
CA ASN A 319 12.78 31.44 31.47
C ASN A 319 13.77 31.72 30.34
N MET A 320 13.34 31.52 29.09
CA MET A 320 13.89 32.23 27.94
C MET A 320 12.73 32.75 27.10
N ASN A 321 12.63 34.08 27.04
CA ASN A 321 11.80 34.80 26.08
C ASN A 321 12.48 34.71 24.72
N ILE A 322 11.75 34.31 23.69
CA ILE A 322 12.12 34.59 22.30
C ILE A 322 10.89 35.26 21.66
N GLU A 323 11.03 36.57 21.43
CA GLU A 323 10.17 37.35 20.55
C GLU A 323 10.54 37.00 19.11
N ILE A 324 9.56 36.64 18.29
CA ILE A 324 9.74 36.55 16.83
C ILE A 324 8.94 37.71 16.22
N GLU A 325 9.67 38.68 15.68
CA GLU A 325 9.14 39.80 14.90
C GLU A 325 8.56 39.28 13.59
N MET A 326 7.36 39.78 13.27
CA MET A 326 6.67 39.56 12.00
C MET A 326 7.13 40.62 11.02
N ASP A 327 7.73 40.21 9.90
CA ASP A 327 7.88 41.08 8.74
C ASP A 327 7.03 40.54 7.57
N ASP A 328 5.97 41.30 7.30
CA ASP A 328 5.17 41.29 6.08
C ASP A 328 6.05 41.76 4.91
N ASP A 329 6.17 40.97 3.85
CA ASP A 329 6.39 41.55 2.51
C ASP A 329 5.85 40.65 1.39
N ASN A 330 4.71 41.08 0.85
CA ASN A 330 4.10 40.61 -0.38
C ASN A 330 5.02 40.83 -1.58
N LYS A 331 5.50 39.76 -2.22
CA LYS A 331 5.86 39.79 -3.65
C LYS A 331 5.40 38.53 -4.38
N SER A 332 4.43 38.76 -5.26
CA SER A 332 4.02 37.88 -6.35
C SER A 332 5.21 37.41 -7.17
N ILE A 333 5.43 36.11 -7.23
CA ILE A 333 6.33 35.47 -8.20
C ILE A 333 5.49 34.43 -8.95
N GLU A 334 5.18 34.77 -10.21
CA GLU A 334 4.84 33.78 -11.23
C GLU A 334 6.11 32.95 -11.50
N SER A 335 6.12 31.69 -11.11
CA SER A 335 7.08 30.70 -11.60
C SER A 335 6.34 29.66 -12.43
N ASN A 336 6.74 29.57 -13.69
CA ASN A 336 6.43 28.44 -14.56
C ASN A 336 7.02 27.17 -13.92
N ILE A 337 6.16 26.32 -13.39
CA ILE A 337 6.54 24.98 -12.93
C ILE A 337 6.48 24.07 -14.17
N GLU A 338 7.64 23.53 -14.56
CA GLU A 338 7.68 22.41 -15.49
C GLU A 338 7.07 21.20 -14.78
N ASP A 339 5.88 20.81 -15.24
CA ASP A 339 5.13 19.63 -14.79
C ASP A 339 5.94 18.34 -15.02
N ASN A 340 6.76 17.94 -14.04
CA ASN A 340 7.21 16.57 -13.87
C ASN A 340 6.37 15.92 -12.76
N LEU A 341 5.10 15.65 -13.07
CA LEU A 341 4.19 14.92 -12.18
C LEU A 341 3.99 13.49 -12.68
N CYS A 342 4.37 12.56 -11.80
CA CYS A 342 3.75 11.26 -11.52
C CYS A 342 3.28 10.46 -12.75
N SER A 343 4.24 9.80 -13.39
CA SER A 343 4.01 8.70 -14.35
C SER A 343 4.12 7.37 -13.60
N SER A 344 3.27 7.13 -12.61
CA SER A 344 3.18 5.82 -11.96
C SER A 344 1.96 5.10 -12.53
N ASP A 345 2.18 4.18 -13.48
CA ASP A 345 1.15 3.20 -13.77
C ASP A 345 1.10 2.23 -12.58
N GLY A 346 -0.10 2.03 -12.00
CA GLY A 346 -0.29 1.53 -10.64
C GLY A 346 0.28 0.14 -10.32
N SER A 347 1.56 0.07 -10.04
CA SER A 347 2.22 -1.06 -9.42
C SER A 347 3.14 -0.56 -8.33
N TYR A 348 2.68 -0.71 -7.09
CA TYR A 348 3.51 -0.51 -5.92
C TYR A 348 4.00 -1.88 -5.47
N SER A 349 5.32 -2.06 -5.45
CA SER A 349 5.94 -2.96 -4.49
C SER A 349 5.99 -2.19 -3.17
N ASP A 350 5.19 -2.61 -2.20
CA ASP A 350 5.18 -2.03 -0.87
C ASP A 350 6.39 -2.51 -0.07
N GLU A 351 7.46 -1.73 -0.04
CA GLU A 351 8.40 -1.67 1.07
C GLU A 351 8.60 -0.20 1.44
N SER A 352 7.71 0.34 2.28
CA SER A 352 7.90 1.65 2.90
C SER A 352 9.00 1.57 3.96
N ASP A 353 10.25 1.45 3.50
CA ASP A 353 11.42 2.01 4.16
C ASP A 353 11.93 3.06 3.17
N GLU A 354 11.54 4.32 3.35
CA GLU A 354 12.13 5.44 2.59
C GLU A 354 13.59 5.58 3.00
N SER A 355 14.45 4.82 2.34
CA SER A 355 15.88 5.11 2.31
C SER A 355 16.08 6.16 1.21
N GLU A 356 16.63 7.33 1.57
CA GLU A 356 16.95 8.44 0.65
C GLU A 356 17.94 8.07 -0.49
N ASP A 357 18.30 6.78 -0.63
CA ASP A 357 19.36 6.28 -1.51
C ASP A 357 18.90 5.22 -2.54
N ASP A 358 17.62 4.84 -2.58
CA ASP A 358 17.17 3.83 -3.55
C ASP A 358 17.03 4.43 -4.96
N PRO A 359 17.67 3.83 -5.98
CA PRO A 359 17.66 4.39 -7.33
C PRO A 359 16.29 4.23 -7.98
N GLU A 360 15.69 5.34 -8.44
CA GLU A 360 14.51 5.30 -9.31
C GLU A 360 14.84 4.54 -10.61
N VAL A 361 14.29 3.34 -10.77
CA VAL A 361 14.52 2.50 -11.96
C VAL A 361 13.18 2.16 -12.58
N PHE A 362 12.84 2.87 -13.66
CA PHE A 362 11.60 2.61 -14.37
C PHE A 362 11.79 1.58 -15.48
N ILE A 363 10.89 0.60 -15.52
CA ILE A 363 10.74 -0.28 -16.68
C ILE A 363 9.41 -0.01 -17.38
N THR A 364 9.38 -0.34 -18.67
CA THR A 364 8.19 -0.33 -19.50
C THR A 364 7.85 -1.76 -19.92
N ILE A 365 6.72 -2.28 -19.44
CA ILE A 365 6.13 -3.54 -19.84
C ILE A 365 5.30 -3.30 -21.09
N LYS A 366 5.61 -3.97 -22.19
CA LYS A 366 4.95 -3.69 -23.47
C LYS A 366 3.45 -3.85 -23.43
N LYS A 367 2.96 -4.88 -22.73
CA LYS A 367 1.54 -5.27 -22.70
C LYS A 367 1.21 -5.90 -21.35
N ILE A 368 0.22 -5.35 -20.66
CA ILE A 368 -0.25 -5.90 -19.38
C ILE A 368 -1.77 -5.78 -19.27
N PRO A 369 -2.48 -6.80 -18.76
CA PRO A 369 -3.91 -6.72 -18.52
C PRO A 369 -4.21 -5.77 -17.34
N THR A 370 -5.17 -4.87 -17.52
CA THR A 370 -5.54 -3.85 -16.53
C THR A 370 -7.05 -3.69 -16.44
N GLU A 371 -7.57 -3.44 -15.24
CA GLU A 371 -8.83 -2.73 -15.07
C GLU A 371 -8.55 -1.22 -15.17
N THR A 372 -9.14 -0.57 -16.17
CA THR A 372 -9.04 0.87 -16.39
C THR A 372 -10.21 1.58 -15.74
N ILE A 373 -9.92 2.64 -14.99
CA ILE A 373 -10.92 3.49 -14.35
C ILE A 373 -10.71 4.93 -14.82
N ILE A 374 -11.72 5.51 -15.49
CA ILE A 374 -11.72 6.90 -15.92
C ILE A 374 -12.47 7.71 -14.86
N MET A 375 -11.78 8.62 -14.18
CA MET A 375 -12.29 9.31 -13.00
C MET A 375 -11.92 10.81 -12.98
N GLU A 376 -12.44 11.56 -12.01
CA GLU A 376 -12.04 12.96 -11.82
C GLU A 376 -10.53 13.08 -11.61
N LYS A 377 -9.93 14.09 -12.26
CA LYS A 377 -8.54 14.46 -12.02
C LYS A 377 -8.46 15.18 -10.67
N CYS A 378 -7.63 14.67 -9.75
CA CYS A 378 -7.15 15.41 -8.58
C CYS A 378 -5.86 16.16 -8.93
N GLU A 379 -5.51 17.18 -8.14
CA GLU A 379 -4.33 18.01 -8.44
C GLU A 379 -3.05 17.39 -7.88
N ASN A 380 -2.91 17.23 -6.56
CA ASN A 380 -1.76 16.59 -5.91
C ASN A 380 -2.18 15.83 -4.63
N THR A 381 -1.21 15.15 -3.99
CA THR A 381 -1.37 14.41 -2.73
C THR A 381 -1.25 15.35 -1.51
N LEU A 382 -1.66 14.86 -0.33
CA LEU A 382 -1.36 15.51 0.95
C LEU A 382 0.13 15.44 1.26
N ASP A 383 0.77 14.34 0.84
CA ASP A 383 2.22 14.12 0.93
C ASP A 383 3.00 15.25 0.29
N TYR A 384 2.73 15.54 -0.99
CA TYR A 384 3.30 16.67 -1.72
C TYR A 384 3.14 18.01 -0.99
N LEU A 385 1.99 18.23 -0.33
CA LEU A 385 1.78 19.47 0.42
C LEU A 385 2.63 19.56 1.70
N LEU A 386 2.98 18.41 2.29
CA LEU A 386 3.81 18.33 3.50
C LEU A 386 5.28 18.44 3.13
N GLU A 387 5.76 17.66 2.15
CA GLU A 387 7.14 17.69 1.65
C GLU A 387 7.56 19.08 1.17
N GLU A 388 6.70 19.75 0.41
CA GLU A 388 6.98 21.10 -0.10
C GLU A 388 6.62 22.22 0.89
N GLU A 389 6.25 21.87 2.13
CA GLU A 389 5.84 22.81 3.20
C GLU A 389 4.70 23.77 2.78
N LEU A 390 3.81 23.34 1.87
CA LEU A 390 2.72 24.14 1.30
C LEU A 390 1.44 24.13 2.16
N ILE A 391 1.46 23.46 3.31
CA ILE A 391 0.32 23.35 4.23
C ILE A 391 0.71 23.80 5.64
N ASN A 392 -0.03 24.79 6.17
CA ASN A 392 0.14 25.23 7.55
C ASN A 392 -0.76 24.42 8.52
N MET A 393 -0.56 24.60 9.83
CA MET A 393 -1.29 23.84 10.86
C MET A 393 -2.81 24.01 10.84
N GLU A 394 -3.33 25.19 10.47
CA GLU A 394 -4.79 25.40 10.34
C GLU A 394 -5.36 24.72 9.10
N GLU A 395 -4.59 24.70 8.01
CA GLU A 395 -4.94 23.95 6.81
C GLU A 395 -4.88 22.43 7.04
N LEU A 396 -3.85 21.94 7.73
CA LEU A 396 -3.70 20.55 8.12
C LEU A 396 -4.85 20.10 9.04
N LYS A 397 -5.21 20.93 10.03
CA LYS A 397 -6.39 20.71 10.87
C LYS A 397 -7.67 20.53 10.04
N SER A 398 -7.88 21.38 9.03
CA SER A 398 -9.02 21.24 8.12
C SER A 398 -8.92 19.98 7.27
N ALA A 399 -7.74 19.67 6.74
CA ALA A 399 -7.49 18.46 5.96
C ALA A 399 -7.85 17.21 6.75
N LEU A 400 -7.31 17.07 7.96
CA LEU A 400 -7.58 15.94 8.85
C LEU A 400 -9.06 15.85 9.20
N PHE A 401 -9.75 16.97 9.48
CA PHE A 401 -11.20 16.93 9.67
C PHE A 401 -11.94 16.39 8.44
N GLN A 402 -11.56 16.83 7.23
CA GLN A 402 -12.15 16.36 5.98
C GLN A 402 -11.86 14.87 5.72
N ILE A 403 -10.69 14.37 6.09
CA ILE A 403 -10.32 12.95 5.97
C ILE A 403 -11.11 12.10 6.97
N ILE A 404 -11.16 12.51 8.24
CA ILE A 404 -11.91 11.83 9.31
C ILE A 404 -13.39 11.74 8.94
N ILE A 405 -14.01 12.82 8.47
CA ILE A 405 -15.42 12.79 8.07
C ILE A 405 -15.64 11.95 6.80
N ASN A 406 -14.63 11.87 5.92
CA ASN A 406 -14.66 10.98 4.76
C ASN A 406 -14.72 9.52 5.17
N LEU A 407 -13.76 9.08 5.98
CA LEU A 407 -13.71 7.73 6.53
C LEU A 407 -14.98 7.40 7.30
N LEU A 408 -15.45 8.29 8.18
CA LEU A 408 -16.69 8.08 8.93
C LEU A 408 -17.90 7.83 8.01
N CYS A 409 -17.99 8.55 6.89
CA CYS A 409 -19.08 8.37 5.94
C CYS A 409 -18.98 7.02 5.22
N TYR A 410 -17.78 6.61 4.81
CA TYR A 410 -17.58 5.29 4.21
C TYR A 410 -17.80 4.14 5.20
N GLN A 411 -17.40 4.30 6.46
CA GLN A 411 -17.67 3.35 7.53
C GLN A 411 -19.16 3.19 7.79
N LYS A 412 -19.91 4.29 7.86
CA LYS A 412 -21.38 4.24 8.04
C LYS A 412 -22.12 3.70 6.83
N ALA A 413 -21.68 4.04 5.62
CA ALA A 413 -22.34 3.60 4.40
C ALA A 413 -22.04 2.14 4.04
N PHE A 414 -20.80 1.71 4.22
CA PHE A 414 -20.29 0.46 3.64
C PHE A 414 -19.49 -0.38 4.62
N LYS A 415 -19.39 -0.02 5.91
CA LYS A 415 -18.48 -0.68 6.87
C LYS A 415 -17.04 -0.79 6.34
N MET A 416 -16.61 0.23 5.61
CA MET A 416 -15.32 0.20 4.92
C MET A 416 -14.14 0.48 5.86
N THR A 417 -13.08 -0.31 5.72
CA THR A 417 -11.71 0.01 6.16
C THR A 417 -10.80 0.08 4.94
N HIS A 418 -9.96 1.11 4.84
CA HIS A 418 -9.08 1.32 3.69
C HIS A 418 -7.92 0.32 3.68
N ASN A 419 -7.35 0.04 4.86
CA ASN A 419 -6.20 -0.84 5.11
C ASN A 419 -4.85 -0.37 4.55
N ASP A 420 -4.84 0.71 3.79
CA ASP A 420 -3.63 1.26 3.18
C ASP A 420 -3.66 2.79 3.07
N LEU A 421 -4.13 3.43 4.14
CA LEU A 421 -4.31 4.89 4.13
C LEU A 421 -3.02 5.56 4.61
N HIS A 422 -2.29 6.15 3.67
CA HIS A 422 -1.14 7.02 3.91
C HIS A 422 -1.33 8.35 3.17
N THR A 423 -0.45 9.32 3.43
CA THR A 423 -0.46 10.69 2.85
C THR A 423 -0.56 10.71 1.32
N ASN A 424 0.11 9.79 0.61
CA ASN A 424 0.01 9.66 -0.85
C ASN A 424 -1.36 9.16 -1.36
N ASN A 425 -2.11 8.41 -0.56
CA ASN A 425 -3.48 7.97 -0.88
C ASN A 425 -4.57 9.00 -0.53
N ILE A 426 -4.16 10.23 -0.22
CA ILE A 426 -5.04 11.36 0.05
C ILE A 426 -4.71 12.46 -0.93
N MET A 427 -5.59 12.70 -1.91
CA MET A 427 -5.44 13.77 -2.88
C MET A 427 -6.42 14.91 -2.62
N PHE A 428 -6.27 16.03 -3.33
CA PHE A 428 -7.26 17.11 -3.29
C PHE A 428 -7.68 17.61 -4.68
N ILE A 429 -8.87 18.21 -4.71
CA ILE A 429 -9.31 19.08 -5.81
C ILE A 429 -9.42 20.53 -5.32
N GLU A 430 -9.18 21.48 -6.21
CA GLU A 430 -9.38 22.89 -5.92
C GLU A 430 -10.87 23.25 -5.84
N THR A 431 -11.20 24.27 -5.04
CA THR A 431 -12.57 24.74 -4.86
C THR A 431 -12.65 26.22 -4.49
N ASP A 432 -13.62 26.92 -5.08
CA ASP A 432 -13.98 28.28 -4.66
C ASP A 432 -14.86 28.30 -3.40
N LYS A 433 -15.35 27.13 -2.95
CA LYS A 433 -16.20 27.04 -1.75
C LYS A 433 -15.34 27.36 -0.54
N GLN A 434 -15.59 28.47 0.14
CA GLN A 434 -14.86 28.82 1.37
C GLN A 434 -15.09 27.84 2.54
N TYR A 435 -16.27 27.20 2.58
CA TYR A 435 -16.64 26.32 3.68
C TYR A 435 -17.44 25.10 3.22
N LEU A 436 -17.18 23.96 3.85
CA LEU A 436 -18.03 22.77 3.83
C LEU A 436 -18.87 22.72 5.10
N TRP A 437 -20.10 22.18 4.96
CA TRP A 437 -21.10 22.19 6.02
C TRP A 437 -21.59 20.78 6.27
N TYR A 438 -21.46 20.32 7.51
CA TYR A 438 -21.85 18.96 7.90
C TYR A 438 -22.80 19.00 9.07
N LYS A 439 -23.67 18.00 9.13
CA LYS A 439 -24.51 17.73 10.29
C LYS A 439 -24.30 16.30 10.74
N TYR A 440 -23.88 16.14 12.00
CA TYR A 440 -23.58 14.84 12.60
C TYR A 440 -23.86 14.90 14.10
N ASN A 441 -24.51 13.87 14.66
CA ASN A 441 -24.85 13.80 16.09
C ASN A 441 -25.45 15.09 16.68
N LYS A 442 -26.39 15.70 15.96
CA LYS A 442 -27.08 16.96 16.30
C LYS A 442 -26.17 18.21 16.32
N LYS A 443 -24.87 18.08 16.06
CA LYS A 443 -23.93 19.18 15.86
C LYS A 443 -23.92 19.60 14.39
N MET A 444 -23.66 20.88 14.15
CA MET A 444 -23.46 21.42 12.80
C MET A 444 -22.06 21.99 12.72
N TYR A 445 -21.29 21.47 11.77
CA TYR A 445 -19.89 21.83 11.54
C TYR A 445 -19.80 22.75 10.32
N LYS A 446 -18.97 23.78 10.44
CA LYS A 446 -18.58 24.69 9.37
C LYS A 446 -17.06 24.66 9.24
N VAL A 447 -16.58 23.96 8.24
CA VAL A 447 -15.16 23.64 8.06
C VAL A 447 -14.61 24.51 6.94
N PRO A 448 -13.56 25.32 7.18
CA PRO A 448 -12.90 26.10 6.12
C PRO A 448 -12.23 25.14 5.13
N THR A 449 -12.33 25.39 3.83
CA THR A 449 -11.68 24.51 2.83
C THR A 449 -10.24 24.88 2.54
N PHE A 450 -9.88 26.14 2.77
CA PHE A 450 -8.63 26.73 2.28
C PHE A 450 -8.38 26.45 0.79
N GLY A 451 -9.47 26.44 0.00
CA GLY A 451 -9.41 26.19 -1.43
C GLY A 451 -9.28 24.70 -1.82
N LYS A 452 -9.26 23.76 -0.87
CA LYS A 452 -9.03 22.33 -1.12
C LYS A 452 -10.20 21.45 -0.61
N ILE A 453 -10.59 20.46 -1.39
CA ILE A 453 -11.47 19.34 -0.96
C ILE A 453 -10.69 18.04 -1.06
N TYR A 454 -10.41 17.42 0.07
CA TYR A 454 -9.64 16.18 0.14
C TYR A 454 -10.49 14.96 -0.26
N LYS A 455 -9.82 14.02 -0.92
CA LYS A 455 -10.33 12.78 -1.53
C LYS A 455 -9.42 11.63 -1.11
N ILE A 456 -10.02 10.51 -0.73
CA ILE A 456 -9.29 9.25 -0.52
C ILE A 456 -9.34 8.48 -1.82
N ILE A 457 -8.20 7.93 -2.23
CA ILE A 457 -8.03 7.12 -3.43
C ILE A 457 -7.39 5.77 -3.05
N ASP A 458 -7.33 4.87 -4.02
CA ASP A 458 -6.67 3.57 -3.94
C ASP A 458 -7.28 2.55 -2.97
N PHE A 459 -8.42 1.99 -3.38
CA PHE A 459 -9.20 1.07 -2.55
C PHE A 459 -8.81 -0.39 -2.78
N GLY A 460 -7.63 -0.67 -3.33
CA GLY A 460 -7.17 -2.03 -3.68
C GLY A 460 -7.10 -2.99 -2.50
N ARG A 461 -6.76 -2.50 -1.29
CA ARG A 461 -6.78 -3.28 -0.04
C ARG A 461 -8.02 -3.02 0.83
N SER A 462 -9.01 -2.30 0.31
CA SER A 462 -10.20 -1.99 1.12
C SER A 462 -11.00 -3.25 1.46
N ILE A 463 -11.55 -3.27 2.68
CA ILE A 463 -12.52 -4.28 3.12
C ILE A 463 -13.82 -3.55 3.38
N PHE A 464 -14.93 -4.00 2.78
CA PHE A 464 -16.23 -3.34 2.92
C PHE A 464 -17.39 -4.31 2.73
N SER A 465 -18.58 -3.88 3.15
CA SER A 465 -19.84 -4.59 2.97
C SER A 465 -20.73 -3.89 1.94
N PHE A 466 -21.32 -4.67 1.05
CA PHE A 466 -22.36 -4.17 0.15
C PHE A 466 -23.44 -5.22 -0.08
N LYS A 467 -24.71 -4.83 0.10
CA LYS A 467 -25.88 -5.72 0.00
C LYS A 467 -25.75 -7.00 0.83
N GLY A 468 -25.28 -6.88 2.07
CA GLY A 468 -25.09 -8.01 2.99
C GLY A 468 -23.93 -8.96 2.63
N LYS A 469 -23.08 -8.61 1.66
CA LYS A 469 -21.87 -9.37 1.30
C LYS A 469 -20.62 -8.61 1.71
N SER A 470 -19.63 -9.32 2.22
CA SER A 470 -18.29 -8.78 2.48
C SER A 470 -17.44 -8.87 1.22
N PHE A 471 -16.67 -7.81 0.95
CA PHE A 471 -15.74 -7.70 -0.16
C PHE A 471 -14.37 -7.33 0.40
N ALA A 472 -13.35 -8.07 -0.03
CA ALA A 472 -11.95 -7.84 0.27
C ALA A 472 -11.14 -8.38 -0.92
N SER A 473 -10.01 -7.76 -1.24
CA SER A 473 -9.21 -8.20 -2.39
C SER A 473 -8.41 -9.47 -2.11
N ASP A 474 -7.99 -10.13 -3.18
CA ASP A 474 -7.07 -11.26 -3.13
C ASP A 474 -5.71 -10.94 -2.51
N SER A 475 -5.37 -9.68 -2.25
CA SER A 475 -4.20 -9.33 -1.44
C SER A 475 -4.23 -9.99 -0.06
N PHE A 476 -5.42 -10.25 0.52
CA PHE A 476 -5.56 -10.93 1.82
C PHE A 476 -5.56 -12.46 1.73
N ASN A 477 -5.43 -13.02 0.53
CA ASN A 477 -5.40 -14.47 0.35
C ASN A 477 -4.05 -15.05 0.80
N LYS A 478 -4.01 -16.36 1.01
CA LYS A 478 -2.79 -17.07 1.41
C LYS A 478 -1.64 -16.81 0.43
N ASN A 479 -0.47 -16.46 0.97
CA ASN A 479 0.76 -16.12 0.23
C ASN A 479 0.69 -14.85 -0.66
N GLU A 480 -0.30 -13.99 -0.46
CA GLU A 480 -0.38 -12.67 -1.12
C GLU A 480 0.05 -11.56 -0.14
N ASP A 481 0.15 -10.33 -0.63
CA ASP A 481 0.88 -9.25 0.05
C ASP A 481 0.32 -8.88 1.44
N ALA A 482 -0.98 -9.11 1.67
CA ALA A 482 -1.67 -8.86 2.93
C ALA A 482 -2.04 -10.13 3.71
N ASP A 483 -1.44 -11.28 3.38
CA ASP A 483 -1.68 -12.55 4.08
C ASP A 483 -1.44 -12.39 5.59
N THR A 484 -2.29 -13.05 6.39
CA THR A 484 -2.30 -13.09 7.85
C THR A 484 -2.53 -11.75 8.58
N GLN A 485 -2.78 -10.66 7.86
CA GLN A 485 -3.20 -9.40 8.48
C GLN A 485 -4.54 -9.59 9.22
N TYR A 486 -5.49 -10.21 8.54
CA TYR A 486 -6.80 -10.58 9.06
C TYR A 486 -7.03 -12.09 8.99
N ASN A 487 -8.02 -12.55 9.73
CA ASN A 487 -8.60 -13.88 9.57
C ASN A 487 -10.11 -13.74 9.76
N CYS A 488 -10.77 -13.30 8.69
CA CYS A 488 -12.21 -13.06 8.59
C CYS A 488 -12.67 -13.30 7.14
N GLU A 489 -13.97 -13.24 6.91
CA GLU A 489 -14.55 -13.43 5.59
C GLU A 489 -14.09 -12.35 4.58
N PRO A 490 -13.82 -12.72 3.31
CA PRO A 490 -14.09 -14.01 2.68
C PRO A 490 -12.96 -15.05 2.82
N PHE A 491 -11.85 -14.73 3.47
CA PHE A 491 -10.65 -15.58 3.57
C PHE A 491 -10.49 -16.27 4.93
N PHE A 492 -11.61 -16.57 5.59
CA PHE A 492 -11.59 -17.12 6.96
C PHE A 492 -11.08 -18.56 6.98
N ASP A 493 -10.07 -18.80 7.83
CA ASP A 493 -9.50 -20.11 8.14
C ASP A 493 -9.89 -20.48 9.58
N ASP A 494 -10.68 -21.54 9.73
CA ASP A 494 -11.22 -21.99 11.01
C ASP A 494 -10.16 -22.62 11.94
N SER A 495 -8.99 -22.96 11.39
CA SER A 495 -7.84 -23.42 12.16
C SER A 495 -7.10 -22.29 12.88
N LYS A 496 -7.34 -21.04 12.50
CA LYS A 496 -6.67 -19.85 13.04
C LYS A 496 -7.62 -19.01 13.88
N LYS A 497 -7.05 -18.22 14.82
CA LYS A 497 -7.83 -17.25 15.59
C LYS A 497 -8.44 -16.21 14.65
N ARG A 498 -9.72 -15.88 14.85
CA ARG A 498 -10.41 -14.80 14.12
C ARG A 498 -9.77 -13.45 14.42
N ILE A 499 -9.49 -12.68 13.38
CA ILE A 499 -8.98 -11.30 13.45
C ILE A 499 -9.83 -10.50 12.47
N GLU A 500 -10.71 -9.66 13.02
CA GLU A 500 -11.59 -8.79 12.23
C GLU A 500 -10.85 -7.53 11.79
N ASN A 501 -11.32 -6.92 10.70
CA ASN A 501 -10.91 -5.56 10.37
C ASN A 501 -11.48 -4.58 11.40
N ASN A 502 -10.73 -3.52 11.69
CA ASN A 502 -11.12 -2.52 12.68
C ASN A 502 -11.04 -1.10 12.10
N PHE A 503 -11.96 -0.23 12.51
CA PHE A 503 -12.08 1.13 11.96
C PHE A 503 -11.00 2.11 12.43
N SER A 504 -10.19 1.72 13.40
CA SER A 504 -9.08 2.53 13.93
C SER A 504 -7.80 2.33 13.11
N PHE A 505 -7.73 1.24 12.34
CA PHE A 505 -6.61 0.92 11.46
C PHE A 505 -6.23 2.09 10.55
N ASP A 506 -7.22 2.68 9.86
CA ASP A 506 -6.96 3.69 8.83
C ASP A 506 -6.33 4.97 9.41
N LEU A 507 -6.78 5.43 10.58
CA LEU A 507 -6.18 6.61 11.22
C LEU A 507 -4.82 6.31 11.83
N CYS A 508 -4.61 5.09 12.35
CA CYS A 508 -3.28 4.68 12.81
C CYS A 508 -2.28 4.63 11.66
N ARG A 509 -2.65 4.02 10.52
CA ARG A 509 -1.78 3.95 9.34
C ARG A 509 -1.49 5.33 8.76
N LEU A 510 -2.49 6.21 8.71
CA LEU A 510 -2.28 7.61 8.30
C LEU A 510 -1.38 8.36 9.30
N GLY A 511 -1.60 8.13 10.59
CA GLY A 511 -0.76 8.67 11.66
C GLY A 511 0.70 8.27 11.51
N CYS A 512 0.95 7.02 11.10
CA CYS A 512 2.30 6.54 10.81
C CYS A 512 2.96 7.35 9.69
N SER A 513 2.30 7.52 8.53
CA SER A 513 2.87 8.32 7.43
C SER A 513 2.99 9.81 7.73
N LEU A 514 2.24 10.32 8.71
CA LEU A 514 2.32 11.74 9.12
C LEU A 514 3.38 11.97 10.21
N TYR A 515 3.77 10.94 10.95
CA TYR A 515 4.63 11.09 12.13
C TYR A 515 6.00 11.63 11.75
N ASP A 516 6.62 11.05 10.73
CA ASP A 516 8.00 11.33 10.34
C ASP A 516 8.17 12.73 9.70
N PHE A 517 7.09 13.35 9.23
CA PHE A 517 7.09 14.77 8.80
C PHE A 517 7.26 15.76 9.96
N PHE A 518 7.00 15.34 11.19
CA PHE A 518 6.93 16.24 12.35
C PHE A 518 7.85 15.82 13.49
N ILE A 519 8.27 14.57 13.55
CA ILE A 519 9.11 14.03 14.62
C ILE A 519 10.36 13.45 14.00
N GLU A 520 11.50 14.11 14.20
CA GLU A 520 12.81 13.61 13.76
C GLU A 520 13.43 12.73 14.84
N GLU A 521 13.37 13.18 16.11
CA GLU A 521 13.91 12.45 17.25
C GLU A 521 12.84 12.22 18.34
N GLU A 522 13.00 11.15 19.14
CA GLU A 522 12.05 10.83 20.23
C GLU A 522 11.95 11.98 21.27
N ASP A 523 13.02 12.75 21.45
CA ASP A 523 13.07 13.90 22.37
C ASP A 523 12.15 15.05 21.90
N ASP A 524 11.81 15.13 20.61
CA ASP A 524 10.94 16.17 20.04
C ASP A 524 9.46 15.94 20.37
N VAL A 525 9.09 14.70 20.70
CA VAL A 525 7.70 14.28 20.88
C VAL A 525 6.97 15.15 21.90
N GLU A 526 7.58 15.44 23.06
CA GLU A 526 6.95 16.24 24.12
C GLU A 526 6.82 17.72 23.75
N GLU A 527 7.71 18.23 22.88
CA GLU A 527 7.58 19.58 22.33
C GLU A 527 6.46 19.65 21.29
N MET A 528 6.43 18.69 20.36
CA MET A 528 5.47 18.64 19.27
C MET A 528 4.04 18.35 19.76
N LYS A 529 3.87 17.62 20.86
CA LYS A 529 2.58 17.46 21.57
C LYS A 529 1.96 18.79 22.03
N LYS A 530 2.73 19.89 22.12
CA LYS A 530 2.16 21.22 22.43
C LYS A 530 1.32 21.76 21.27
N ILE A 531 1.55 21.30 20.04
CA ILE A 531 0.79 21.68 18.86
C ILE A 531 -0.44 20.76 18.76
N PRO A 532 -1.68 21.26 18.92
CA PRO A 532 -2.85 20.41 19.08
C PRO A 532 -3.13 19.42 17.93
N VAL A 533 -2.80 19.82 16.70
CA VAL A 533 -2.98 18.99 15.50
C VAL A 533 -1.97 17.85 15.50
N ILE A 534 -0.70 18.15 15.78
CA ILE A 534 0.36 17.14 15.85
C ILE A 534 0.13 16.20 17.03
N ASN A 535 -0.32 16.70 18.17
CA ASN A 535 -0.70 15.85 19.30
C ASN A 535 -1.79 14.82 18.96
N MET A 536 -2.75 15.16 18.08
CA MET A 536 -3.74 14.21 17.59
C MET A 536 -3.09 13.14 16.69
N ILE A 537 -2.20 13.54 15.77
CA ILE A 537 -1.43 12.61 14.92
C ILE A 537 -0.61 11.65 15.77
N ILE A 538 0.18 12.18 16.72
CA ILE A 538 0.98 11.39 17.67
C ILE A 538 0.09 10.42 18.42
N SER A 539 -1.11 10.82 18.85
CA SER A 539 -2.00 9.92 19.58
C SER A 539 -2.42 8.69 18.75
N TRP A 540 -2.53 8.81 17.43
CA TRP A 540 -2.95 7.71 16.55
C TRP A 540 -1.91 6.59 16.41
N VAL A 541 -0.64 6.86 16.68
CA VAL A 541 0.44 5.86 16.58
C VAL A 541 0.64 5.05 17.86
N TYR A 542 -0.18 5.26 18.90
CA TYR A 542 -0.16 4.44 20.12
C TYR A 542 -1.21 3.34 20.09
N ASP A 543 -0.79 2.13 20.47
CA ASP A 543 -1.63 0.96 20.61
C ASP A 543 -2.53 0.97 21.86
N ASP A 544 -3.38 -0.04 22.01
CA ASP A 544 -4.32 -0.18 23.12
C ASP A 544 -3.62 -0.31 24.50
N ASN A 545 -2.33 -0.65 24.51
CA ASN A 545 -1.48 -0.72 25.69
C ASN A 545 -0.61 0.53 25.86
N ASN A 546 -0.89 1.59 25.10
CA ASN A 546 -0.16 2.85 25.10
C ASN A 546 1.34 2.70 24.74
N LYS A 547 1.65 1.78 23.83
CA LYS A 547 2.98 1.64 23.21
C LYS A 547 2.97 2.27 21.81
N ASN A 548 4.01 3.05 21.48
CA ASN A 548 4.20 3.59 20.13
C ASN A 548 4.40 2.41 19.15
N ILE A 549 3.62 2.35 18.07
CA ILE A 549 3.64 1.26 17.10
C ILE A 549 4.84 1.35 16.14
N LEU A 550 5.39 2.55 15.93
CA LEU A 550 6.51 2.82 15.03
C LEU A 550 7.85 2.53 15.70
N TYR A 551 8.06 3.11 16.89
CA TYR A 551 9.37 3.12 17.54
C TYR A 551 9.36 2.50 18.94
N LYS A 552 10.51 1.97 19.32
CA LYS A 552 10.83 1.59 20.70
C LYS A 552 11.41 2.77 21.46
N ALA A 553 11.51 2.65 22.78
CA ALA A 553 12.08 3.70 23.64
C ALA A 553 13.56 4.00 23.33
N ASP A 554 14.26 3.09 22.66
CA ASP A 554 15.63 3.29 22.19
C ASP A 554 15.72 3.92 20.79
N GLY A 555 14.59 4.35 20.21
CA GLY A 555 14.49 4.93 18.87
C GLY A 555 14.51 3.90 17.74
N SER A 556 14.68 2.61 18.02
CA SER A 556 14.67 1.59 16.96
C SER A 556 13.26 1.32 16.42
N ILE A 557 13.15 1.02 15.13
CA ILE A 557 11.90 0.61 14.49
C ILE A 557 11.34 -0.63 15.22
N ARG A 558 10.10 -0.53 15.67
CA ARG A 558 9.42 -1.57 16.46
C ARG A 558 8.94 -2.72 15.60
N TYR A 559 8.31 -2.43 14.46
CA TYR A 559 7.74 -3.41 13.56
C TYR A 559 8.14 -3.13 12.12
N PRO A 560 9.23 -3.74 11.62
CA PRO A 560 9.69 -3.50 10.24
C PRO A 560 8.78 -4.15 9.20
N GLY A 561 8.74 -3.54 8.01
CA GLY A 561 7.99 -4.00 6.84
C GLY A 561 6.51 -4.29 7.13
N PHE A 562 5.95 -5.33 6.50
CA PHE A 562 4.53 -5.67 6.63
C PHE A 562 4.09 -6.09 8.06
N LYS A 563 5.03 -6.28 9.00
CA LYS A 563 4.70 -6.60 10.39
C LYS A 563 3.90 -5.48 11.05
N ILE A 564 4.15 -4.21 10.71
CA ILE A 564 3.41 -3.07 11.28
C ILE A 564 1.90 -3.19 11.01
N TYR A 565 1.50 -3.57 9.79
CA TYR A 565 0.11 -3.75 9.39
C TYR A 565 -0.57 -4.81 10.28
N LYS A 566 0.10 -5.96 10.50
CA LYS A 566 -0.43 -7.02 11.37
C LYS A 566 -0.60 -6.57 12.81
N MET A 567 0.30 -5.72 13.31
CA MET A 567 0.25 -5.23 14.69
C MET A 567 -0.83 -4.15 14.87
N ILE A 568 -0.98 -3.23 13.91
CA ILE A 568 -2.07 -2.25 13.92
C ILE A 568 -3.43 -2.98 13.94
N SER A 569 -3.62 -3.97 13.06
CA SER A 569 -4.86 -4.76 13.01
C SER A 569 -5.21 -5.46 14.33
N ARG A 570 -4.21 -5.84 15.13
CA ARG A 570 -4.38 -6.64 16.36
C ARG A 570 -4.41 -5.83 17.64
N ASN A 571 -3.77 -4.65 17.66
CA ASN A 571 -3.47 -3.93 18.89
C ASN A 571 -3.98 -2.48 18.89
N VAL A 572 -4.58 -1.97 17.80
CA VAL A 572 -5.05 -0.58 17.72
C VAL A 572 -6.54 -0.53 17.47
N HIS A 573 -7.32 -0.20 18.50
CA HIS A 573 -8.79 -0.17 18.42
C HIS A 573 -9.41 1.14 18.89
N ASN A 574 -8.64 2.03 19.53
CA ASN A 574 -9.20 3.21 20.20
C ASN A 574 -9.31 4.49 19.34
N HIS A 575 -8.71 4.53 18.15
CA HIS A 575 -8.61 5.73 17.30
C HIS A 575 -9.53 5.68 16.07
N SER A 576 -10.83 5.51 16.27
CA SER A 576 -11.78 5.46 15.14
C SER A 576 -12.20 6.87 14.69
N PRO A 577 -12.57 7.07 13.41
CA PRO A 577 -13.11 8.34 12.93
C PRO A 577 -14.31 8.87 13.73
N GLU A 578 -15.16 7.98 14.25
CA GLU A 578 -16.30 8.37 15.11
C GLU A 578 -15.83 8.96 16.45
N ILE A 579 -14.75 8.42 17.03
CA ILE A 579 -14.14 8.95 18.24
C ILE A 579 -13.50 10.31 17.95
N GLU A 580 -12.71 10.42 16.87
CA GLU A 580 -12.01 11.66 16.51
C GLU A 580 -12.93 12.81 16.12
N MET A 581 -14.13 12.54 15.61
CA MET A 581 -15.14 13.58 15.38
C MET A 581 -15.60 14.30 16.66
N ASN A 582 -15.31 13.73 17.84
CA ASN A 582 -15.56 14.34 19.14
C ASN A 582 -14.31 14.98 19.78
N ASN A 583 -13.18 14.99 19.07
CA ASN A 583 -11.96 15.64 19.53
C ASN A 583 -12.20 17.16 19.71
N LYS A 584 -11.76 17.70 20.85
CA LYS A 584 -11.93 19.11 21.21
C LYS A 584 -11.22 20.05 20.23
N LEU A 585 -10.22 19.54 19.50
CA LEU A 585 -9.54 20.26 18.42
C LEU A 585 -10.54 20.89 17.44
N PHE A 586 -11.68 20.25 17.21
CA PHE A 586 -12.67 20.68 16.22
C PHE A 586 -13.86 21.48 16.81
N ASP A 587 -13.81 21.85 18.09
CA ASP A 587 -14.92 22.55 18.75
C ASP A 587 -15.22 23.94 18.17
N ASP A 588 -14.22 24.57 17.56
CA ASP A 588 -14.33 25.85 16.85
C ASP A 588 -15.04 25.73 15.50
N TYR A 589 -15.05 24.55 14.89
CA TYR A 589 -15.86 24.27 13.69
C TYR A 589 -17.34 24.08 14.03
N ILE A 590 -17.70 23.86 15.30
CA ILE A 590 -19.09 23.67 15.74
C ILE A 590 -19.82 25.00 15.88
N ILE A 591 -20.98 25.11 15.25
CA ILE A 591 -21.86 26.28 15.39
C ILE A 591 -22.70 26.16 16.66
N LYS A 592 -22.34 26.95 17.68
CA LYS A 592 -22.97 26.95 19.01
C LYS A 592 -24.35 27.64 19.08
N ASP A 593 -24.65 28.57 18.17
CA ASP A 593 -25.91 29.32 18.19
C ASP A 593 -27.06 28.57 17.51
N ASN A 594 -27.97 28.00 18.32
CA ASN A 594 -29.15 27.26 17.86
C ASN A 594 -30.08 28.05 16.92
N LYS A 595 -30.20 29.38 17.06
CA LYS A 595 -30.99 30.20 16.12
C LYS A 595 -30.30 30.27 14.77
N LYS A 596 -28.97 30.48 14.78
CA LYS A 596 -28.12 30.45 13.59
C LYS A 596 -28.14 29.08 12.93
N VAL A 597 -28.12 27.98 13.70
CA VAL A 597 -28.26 26.61 13.17
C VAL A 597 -29.57 26.45 12.40
N LYS A 598 -30.71 26.84 12.99
CA LYS A 598 -32.02 26.77 12.32
C LYS A 598 -32.06 27.62 11.06
N GLN A 599 -31.56 28.85 11.13
CA GLN A 599 -31.53 29.77 9.99
C GLN A 599 -30.68 29.22 8.83
N LEU A 600 -29.48 28.73 9.13
CA LEU A 600 -28.56 28.15 8.14
C LEU A 600 -29.08 26.82 7.59
N SER A 601 -29.69 25.98 8.42
CA SER A 601 -30.35 24.74 7.98
C SER A 601 -31.43 25.03 6.94
N ASN A 602 -32.20 26.10 7.12
CA ASN A 602 -33.23 26.51 6.16
C ASN A 602 -32.63 27.17 4.90
N LYS A 603 -31.59 28.00 5.06
CA LYS A 603 -30.98 28.76 3.94
C LYS A 603 -30.10 27.89 3.05
N TYR A 604 -29.44 26.88 3.62
CA TYR A 604 -28.43 26.05 2.98
C TYR A 604 -28.79 24.56 3.05
N SER A 605 -30.08 24.22 3.14
CA SER A 605 -30.56 22.83 3.24
C SER A 605 -29.94 21.90 2.19
N ASN A 606 -29.70 22.41 0.98
CA ASN A 606 -29.15 21.66 -0.14
C ASN A 606 -27.61 21.64 -0.18
N LYS A 607 -26.94 22.38 0.70
CA LYS A 607 -25.47 22.46 0.81
C LYS A 607 -24.92 21.77 2.06
N ILE A 608 -25.78 21.46 3.02
CA ILE A 608 -25.40 20.76 4.25
C ILE A 608 -25.43 19.26 3.98
N PHE A 609 -24.28 18.61 4.14
CA PHE A 609 -24.22 17.15 4.13
C PHE A 609 -24.67 16.63 5.50
N ASN A 610 -25.84 16.01 5.56
CA ASN A 610 -26.37 15.42 6.78
C ASN A 610 -25.96 13.95 6.84
N ILE A 611 -24.99 13.62 7.69
CA ILE A 611 -24.43 12.26 7.82
C ILE A 611 -25.53 11.27 8.24
N ASN A 612 -26.54 11.71 8.98
CA ASN A 612 -27.67 10.84 9.35
C ASN A 612 -28.51 10.37 8.14
N LYS A 613 -28.36 10.98 6.95
CA LYS A 613 -28.95 10.44 5.72
C LYS A 613 -28.25 9.18 5.23
N LEU A 614 -27.07 8.86 5.77
CA LEU A 614 -26.39 7.60 5.47
C LEU A 614 -27.16 6.41 6.02
N ASP A 615 -27.90 6.54 7.13
CA ASP A 615 -28.75 5.47 7.64
C ASP A 615 -29.88 5.17 6.63
N GLU A 616 -30.53 6.21 6.10
CA GLU A 616 -31.55 6.08 5.04
C GLU A 616 -30.95 5.48 3.75
N PHE A 617 -29.71 5.85 3.41
CA PHE A 617 -28.98 5.28 2.28
C PHE A 617 -28.66 3.80 2.51
N TYR A 618 -28.18 3.45 3.70
CA TYR A 618 -27.85 2.08 4.11
C TYR A 618 -29.08 1.18 4.03
N GLU A 619 -30.22 1.65 4.55
CA GLU A 619 -31.51 0.96 4.42
C GLU A 619 -31.98 0.85 2.97
N LYS A 620 -31.91 1.94 2.18
CA LYS A 620 -32.32 1.95 0.77
C LYS A 620 -31.56 0.91 -0.05
N TRP A 621 -30.27 0.77 0.21
CA TRP A 621 -29.40 -0.15 -0.51
C TRP A 621 -29.31 -1.53 0.14
N ASN A 622 -30.02 -1.76 1.25
CA ASN A 622 -30.08 -3.01 2.01
C ASN A 622 -28.69 -3.54 2.34
N LEU A 623 -27.83 -2.66 2.87
CA LEU A 623 -26.39 -2.89 3.02
C LEU A 623 -26.01 -3.77 4.21
#